data_AF-A0A7S4MQS5-F1
#
_entry.id   AF-A0A7S4MQS5-F1
#
_cell.length_a   1.000
_cell.length_b   1.000
_cell.length_c   1.000
_cell.angle_alpha   90.00
_cell.angle_beta   90.00
_cell.angle_gamma   90.00
#
_symmetry.space_group_name_H-M   'P 1'
#
loop_
_entity.id
_entity.type
_entity.pdbx_description
1 polymer ?
#
loop_
_entity_poly.entity_id
_entity_poly.type
_entity_poly.pdbx_seq_one_letter_code
_entity_poly.pdbx_strand_id
1 'polypeptide(L)'
;MPEETRRALIKAMRGRDSKRADWLQREFELGTKDIAVRIWPKLKCVLSVNTGPFQLYDQKLLEWIPAQVPRYSPIYAATEGLLGINLRENSQEYVLLPSAMFFEFILVNNQNESQLDHICFMDQVEVGCSYELVITNMSGLYRYRMGDVIKVVGFYNSTPLIEFQYRKGQLINIRGEKTSEKTFSEVIQAVSWPSPVLEYTCLDPTYEKS
;
A
#
# COMPACT_ATOMS: atom_id res chain seq x y z
N MET A 1 11.22 -3.14 -28.93
CA MET A 1 10.97 -4.37 -28.14
C MET A 1 12.05 -5.39 -28.50
N PRO A 2 12.71 -6.03 -27.51
CA PRO A 2 13.70 -7.06 -27.77
C PRO A 2 13.12 -8.24 -28.58
N GLU A 3 13.89 -8.82 -29.50
CA GLU A 3 13.42 -9.87 -30.42
C GLU A 3 13.03 -11.17 -29.69
N GLU A 4 13.64 -11.43 -28.53
CA GLU A 4 13.27 -12.54 -27.65
C GLU A 4 11.87 -12.34 -27.03
N THR A 5 11.61 -11.15 -26.50
CA THR A 5 10.29 -10.76 -25.98
C THR A 5 9.22 -10.87 -27.06
N ARG A 6 9.53 -10.41 -28.28
CA ARG A 6 8.63 -10.50 -29.43
C ARG A 6 8.25 -11.96 -29.72
N ARG A 7 9.23 -12.85 -29.83
CA ARG A 7 9.01 -14.28 -30.10
C ARG A 7 8.19 -14.95 -28.99
N ALA A 8 8.49 -14.67 -27.72
CA ALA A 8 7.75 -15.19 -26.58
C ALA A 8 6.27 -14.75 -26.61
N LEU A 9 6.00 -13.47 -26.88
CA LEU A 9 4.64 -12.94 -26.98
C LEU A 9 3.86 -13.56 -28.15
N ILE A 10 4.46 -13.67 -29.34
CA ILE A 10 3.80 -14.29 -30.50
C ILE A 10 3.40 -15.74 -30.19
N LYS A 11 4.28 -16.49 -29.51
CA LYS A 11 4.00 -17.86 -29.07
C LYS A 11 2.86 -17.89 -28.04
N ALA A 12 2.87 -17.00 -27.05
CA ALA A 12 1.86 -16.94 -25.98
C ALA A 12 0.48 -16.51 -26.50
N MET A 13 0.43 -15.57 -27.45
CA MET A 13 -0.81 -15.11 -28.09
C MET A 13 -1.42 -16.16 -29.03
N ARG A 14 -0.70 -17.25 -29.33
CA ARG A 14 -1.14 -18.35 -30.23
C ARG A 14 -1.49 -17.85 -31.64
N GLY A 15 -0.82 -16.80 -32.11
CA GLY A 15 -1.07 -16.18 -33.42
C GLY A 15 -2.01 -14.96 -33.36
N ARG A 16 -2.54 -14.57 -34.52
CA ARG A 16 -3.47 -13.44 -34.64
C ARG A 16 -4.90 -13.92 -34.39
N ASP A 17 -5.60 -13.28 -33.47
CA ASP A 17 -7.02 -13.50 -33.18
C ASP A 17 -7.81 -12.22 -33.49
N SER A 18 -8.23 -12.08 -34.75
CA SER A 18 -9.00 -10.91 -35.20
C SER A 18 -10.36 -10.81 -34.50
N LYS A 19 -11.00 -11.94 -34.21
CA LYS A 19 -12.30 -11.97 -33.51
C LYS A 19 -12.18 -11.40 -32.11
N ARG A 20 -11.12 -11.77 -31.38
CA ARG A 20 -10.84 -11.20 -30.05
C ARG A 20 -10.51 -9.72 -30.14
N ALA A 21 -9.76 -9.28 -31.15
CA ALA A 21 -9.45 -7.87 -31.34
C ALA A 21 -10.71 -7.03 -31.60
N ASP A 22 -11.57 -7.47 -32.53
CA ASP A 22 -12.84 -6.80 -32.85
C ASP A 22 -13.77 -6.78 -31.63
N TRP A 23 -13.80 -7.86 -30.85
CA TRP A 23 -14.58 -7.91 -29.61
C TRP A 23 -14.06 -6.93 -28.56
N LEU A 24 -12.74 -6.90 -28.31
CA LEU A 24 -12.14 -5.95 -27.37
C LEU A 24 -12.44 -4.51 -27.77
N GLN A 25 -12.31 -4.19 -29.07
CA GLN A 25 -12.63 -2.85 -29.57
C GLN A 25 -14.06 -2.44 -29.23
N ARG A 26 -15.05 -3.31 -29.47
CA ARG A 26 -16.45 -3.06 -29.09
C ARG A 26 -16.63 -2.85 -27.60
N GLU A 27 -15.96 -3.66 -26.77
CA GLU A 27 -16.03 -3.51 -25.31
C GLU A 27 -15.47 -2.18 -24.81
N PHE A 28 -14.43 -1.64 -25.46
CA PHE A 28 -13.88 -0.30 -25.15
C PHE A 28 -14.79 0.83 -25.65
N GLU A 29 -15.48 0.65 -26.79
CA GLU A 29 -16.45 1.63 -27.32
C GLU A 29 -17.66 1.83 -26.39
N LEU A 30 -18.00 0.82 -25.56
CA LEU A 30 -19.06 0.90 -24.55
C LEU A 30 -18.67 1.72 -23.30
N GLY A 31 -17.42 2.18 -23.20
CA GLY A 31 -16.89 2.95 -22.07
C GLY A 31 -16.18 2.10 -21.00
N THR A 32 -15.62 2.74 -19.97
CA THR A 32 -14.71 2.09 -19.00
C THR A 32 -15.39 1.48 -17.78
N LYS A 33 -16.67 1.79 -17.56
CA LYS A 33 -17.42 1.27 -16.42
C LYS A 33 -17.42 -0.26 -16.42
N ASP A 34 -17.02 -0.92 -15.33
CA ASP A 34 -17.01 -2.38 -15.20
C ASP A 34 -16.20 -3.13 -16.30
N ILE A 35 -15.31 -2.44 -17.00
CA ILE A 35 -14.59 -2.99 -18.16
C ILE A 35 -13.75 -4.22 -17.80
N ALA A 36 -13.25 -4.30 -16.57
CA ALA A 36 -12.43 -5.42 -16.13
C ALA A 36 -13.20 -6.75 -16.17
N VAL A 37 -14.46 -6.78 -15.73
CA VAL A 37 -15.27 -8.02 -15.77
C VAL A 37 -15.79 -8.32 -17.17
N ARG A 38 -15.93 -7.32 -18.05
CA ARG A 38 -16.27 -7.55 -19.46
C ARG A 38 -15.11 -8.19 -20.21
N ILE A 39 -13.89 -7.65 -20.04
CA ILE A 39 -12.67 -8.18 -20.67
C ILE A 39 -12.25 -9.53 -20.06
N TRP A 40 -12.42 -9.68 -18.75
CA TRP A 40 -12.12 -10.90 -18.00
C TRP A 40 -13.37 -11.42 -17.27
N PRO A 41 -14.30 -12.13 -17.94
CA PRO A 41 -15.55 -12.63 -17.35
C PRO A 41 -15.39 -13.59 -16.17
N LYS A 42 -14.19 -14.17 -16.01
CA LYS A 42 -13.83 -15.07 -14.91
C LYS A 42 -13.03 -14.37 -13.80
N LEU A 43 -12.94 -13.04 -13.82
CA LEU A 43 -12.27 -12.27 -12.77
C LEU A 43 -12.98 -12.50 -11.43
N LYS A 44 -12.23 -12.95 -10.42
CA LYS A 44 -12.74 -13.26 -9.08
C LYS A 44 -12.20 -12.36 -7.98
N CYS A 45 -11.06 -11.73 -8.20
CA CYS A 45 -10.38 -10.88 -7.24
C CYS A 45 -9.40 -9.99 -7.99
N VAL A 46 -9.17 -8.78 -7.50
CA VAL A 46 -8.05 -7.94 -7.92
C VAL A 46 -7.02 -7.89 -6.80
N LEU A 47 -5.78 -8.23 -7.14
CA LEU A 47 -4.66 -8.21 -6.21
C LEU A 47 -3.87 -6.92 -6.40
N SER A 48 -3.87 -6.07 -5.39
CA SER A 48 -3.16 -4.79 -5.41
C SER A 48 -2.94 -4.27 -4.01
N VAL A 49 -1.88 -3.48 -3.82
CA VAL A 49 -1.72 -2.69 -2.59
C VAL A 49 -2.82 -1.63 -2.58
N ASN A 50 -3.61 -1.61 -1.51
CA ASN A 50 -4.74 -0.69 -1.34
C ASN A 50 -4.63 0.15 -0.06
N THR A 51 -3.43 0.21 0.54
CA THR A 51 -3.15 0.90 1.80
C THR A 51 -2.25 2.11 1.59
N GLY A 52 -2.28 3.06 2.55
CA GLY A 52 -1.48 4.28 2.52
C GLY A 52 -1.72 5.11 1.24
N PRO A 53 -0.66 5.51 0.49
CA PRO A 53 -0.79 6.31 -0.73
C PRO A 53 -1.72 5.70 -1.78
N PHE A 54 -1.82 4.36 -1.79
CA PHE A 54 -2.56 3.64 -2.82
C PHE A 54 -4.08 3.65 -2.60
N GLN A 55 -4.57 4.12 -1.45
CA GLN A 55 -6.01 4.22 -1.18
C GLN A 55 -6.75 5.10 -2.22
N LEU A 56 -6.11 6.17 -2.70
CA LEU A 56 -6.70 7.03 -3.75
C LEU A 56 -6.91 6.26 -5.06
N TYR A 57 -5.92 5.46 -5.46
CA TYR A 57 -6.00 4.65 -6.68
C TYR A 57 -6.97 3.49 -6.50
N ASP A 58 -7.00 2.88 -5.31
CA ASP A 58 -7.97 1.86 -4.94
C ASP A 58 -9.40 2.38 -5.12
N GLN A 59 -9.73 3.59 -4.66
CA GLN A 59 -11.05 4.19 -4.90
C GLN A 59 -11.38 4.35 -6.39
N LYS A 60 -10.41 4.75 -7.22
CA LYS A 60 -10.60 4.88 -8.68
C LYS A 60 -10.82 3.55 -9.38
N LEU A 61 -10.26 2.46 -8.86
CA LEU A 61 -10.53 1.13 -9.40
C LEU A 61 -12.03 0.78 -9.39
N LEU A 62 -12.82 1.37 -8.49
CA LEU A 62 -14.28 1.19 -8.44
C LEU A 62 -14.99 1.73 -9.69
N GLU A 63 -14.35 2.61 -10.47
CA GLU A 63 -14.89 3.06 -11.75
C GLU A 63 -14.80 1.97 -12.82
N TRP A 64 -13.79 1.08 -12.75
CA TRP A 64 -13.48 0.12 -13.81
C TRP A 64 -13.80 -1.33 -13.43
N ILE A 65 -13.95 -1.57 -12.13
CA ILE A 65 -14.22 -2.87 -11.54
C ILE A 65 -15.49 -2.74 -10.70
N PRO A 66 -16.46 -3.64 -10.86
CA PRO A 66 -17.66 -3.56 -10.07
C PRO A 66 -17.35 -3.81 -8.59
N ALA A 67 -18.08 -3.14 -7.69
CA ALA A 67 -17.88 -3.20 -6.25
C ALA A 67 -17.97 -4.63 -5.63
N GLN A 68 -18.59 -5.57 -6.34
CA GLN A 68 -18.72 -6.97 -5.93
C GLN A 68 -17.45 -7.80 -6.13
N VAL A 69 -16.48 -7.33 -6.94
CA VAL A 69 -15.20 -8.01 -7.10
C VAL A 69 -14.30 -7.62 -5.92
N PRO A 70 -13.89 -8.57 -5.07
CA PRO A 70 -13.01 -8.29 -3.94
C PRO A 70 -11.69 -7.67 -4.40
N ARG A 71 -11.25 -6.66 -3.65
CA ARG A 71 -9.91 -6.06 -3.78
C ARG A 71 -9.11 -6.50 -2.58
N TYR A 72 -7.97 -7.12 -2.84
CA TYR A 72 -7.21 -7.80 -1.81
C TYR A 72 -5.73 -7.45 -1.91
N SER A 73 -5.19 -6.92 -0.82
CA SER A 73 -3.76 -6.69 -0.64
C SER A 73 -3.21 -7.83 0.22
N PRO A 74 -2.62 -8.88 -0.39
CA PRO A 74 -2.29 -10.11 0.34
C PRO A 74 -1.05 -9.97 1.23
N ILE A 75 -0.16 -9.03 0.90
CA ILE A 75 1.21 -9.01 1.38
C ILE A 75 1.58 -7.61 1.82
N TYR A 76 2.15 -7.50 3.02
CA TYR A 76 2.94 -6.36 3.44
C TYR A 76 4.42 -6.73 3.31
N ALA A 77 5.09 -6.16 2.31
CA ALA A 77 6.48 -6.43 2.00
C ALA A 77 7.22 -5.16 1.59
N ALA A 78 8.54 -5.19 1.72
CA ALA A 78 9.44 -4.17 1.26
C ALA A 78 10.70 -4.81 0.65
N THR A 79 11.66 -4.00 0.20
CA THR A 79 12.93 -4.49 -0.34
C THR A 79 13.74 -5.31 0.68
N GLU A 80 13.51 -5.04 1.96
CA GLU A 80 14.09 -5.71 3.12
C GLU A 80 13.50 -7.11 3.36
N GLY A 81 12.37 -7.43 2.72
CA GLY A 81 11.73 -8.74 2.71
C GLY A 81 10.23 -8.71 3.02
N LEU A 82 9.67 -9.88 3.32
CA LEU A 82 8.26 -10.08 3.65
C LEU A 82 8.01 -9.80 5.14
N LEU A 83 7.18 -8.79 5.46
CA LEU A 83 6.90 -8.39 6.85
C LEU A 83 5.62 -9.03 7.39
N GLY A 84 4.57 -9.11 6.57
CA GLY A 84 3.26 -9.55 7.01
C GLY A 84 2.36 -10.07 5.89
N ILE A 85 1.30 -10.77 6.28
CA ILE A 85 0.26 -11.25 5.38
C ILE A 85 -1.09 -10.73 5.82
N ASN A 86 -1.94 -10.42 4.86
CA ASN A 86 -3.34 -10.18 5.13
C ASN A 86 -4.06 -11.54 5.20
N LEU A 87 -4.97 -11.70 6.16
CA LEU A 87 -5.75 -12.93 6.31
C LEU A 87 -7.22 -12.76 5.87
N ARG A 88 -7.64 -11.53 5.55
CA ARG A 88 -9.04 -11.18 5.28
C ARG A 88 -9.16 -10.38 3.98
N GLU A 89 -10.06 -10.80 3.11
CA GLU A 89 -10.43 -10.00 1.93
C GLU A 89 -11.06 -8.67 2.37
N ASN A 90 -10.82 -7.61 1.59
CA ASN A 90 -11.31 -6.24 1.88
C ASN A 90 -10.88 -5.67 3.24
N SER A 91 -9.90 -6.28 3.93
CA SER A 91 -9.22 -5.69 5.09
C SER A 91 -7.93 -5.01 4.67
N GLN A 92 -7.51 -4.00 5.42
CA GLN A 92 -6.23 -3.30 5.29
C GLN A 92 -5.26 -3.64 6.42
N GLU A 93 -5.52 -4.75 7.10
CA GLU A 93 -4.77 -5.22 8.25
C GLU A 93 -3.86 -6.39 7.86
N TYR A 94 -2.67 -6.43 8.45
CA TYR A 94 -1.68 -7.46 8.19
C TYR A 94 -1.22 -8.09 9.51
N VAL A 95 -1.08 -9.41 9.52
CA VAL A 95 -0.43 -10.12 10.61
C VAL A 95 1.05 -10.19 10.28
N LEU A 96 1.89 -9.70 11.18
CA LEU A 96 3.34 -9.80 11.01
C LEU A 96 3.79 -11.27 10.98
N LEU A 97 4.95 -11.56 10.38
CA LEU A 97 5.49 -12.91 10.29
C LEU A 97 6.74 -13.07 11.17
N PRO A 98 6.60 -13.52 12.44
CA PRO A 98 7.72 -13.62 13.37
C PRO A 98 8.83 -14.56 12.90
N SER A 99 8.51 -15.51 12.02
CA SER A 99 9.47 -16.43 11.42
C SER A 99 10.26 -15.84 10.25
N ALA A 100 9.80 -14.74 9.66
CA ALA A 100 10.45 -14.10 8.52
C ALA A 100 11.51 -13.08 8.96
N MET A 101 11.21 -12.31 10.00
CA MET A 101 12.09 -11.29 10.57
C MET A 101 11.87 -11.17 12.08
N PHE A 102 12.89 -10.67 12.77
CA PHE A 102 12.73 -10.19 14.13
C PHE A 102 12.27 -8.73 14.12
N PHE A 103 11.23 -8.40 14.89
CA PHE A 103 10.61 -7.09 14.93
C PHE A 103 10.77 -6.44 16.31
N GLU A 104 11.30 -5.22 16.29
CA GLU A 104 11.32 -4.27 17.39
C GLU A 104 10.37 -3.11 17.05
N PHE A 105 9.77 -2.49 18.06
CA PHE A 105 8.74 -1.47 17.89
C PHE A 105 9.11 -0.22 18.70
N ILE A 106 9.36 0.90 18.02
CA ILE A 106 9.60 2.18 18.70
C ILE A 106 8.27 2.91 18.82
N LEU A 107 7.80 3.14 20.05
CA LEU A 107 6.54 3.85 20.28
C LEU A 107 6.56 5.26 19.67
N VAL A 108 5.52 5.59 18.90
CA VAL A 108 5.33 6.92 18.33
C VAL A 108 4.43 7.73 19.25
N ASN A 109 5.02 8.53 20.13
CA ASN A 109 4.28 9.44 21.01
C ASN A 109 4.04 10.80 20.34
N ASN A 110 2.79 11.24 20.29
CA ASN A 110 2.42 12.55 19.73
C ASN A 110 2.72 13.75 20.65
N GLN A 111 3.13 13.52 21.90
CA GLN A 111 3.19 14.59 22.91
C GLN A 111 4.56 14.84 23.54
N ASN A 112 5.59 13.99 23.34
CA ASN A 112 6.94 14.25 23.87
C ASN A 112 8.01 13.52 23.06
N GLU A 113 8.86 14.27 22.35
CA GLU A 113 10.05 13.75 21.62
C GLU A 113 11.14 13.20 22.56
N SER A 114 10.98 13.32 23.88
CA SER A 114 11.93 12.86 24.89
C SER A 114 11.83 11.38 25.27
N GLN A 115 10.86 10.62 24.72
CA GLN A 115 10.76 9.16 24.90
C GLN A 115 11.26 8.38 23.68
N LEU A 116 12.38 8.79 23.09
CA LEU A 116 13.04 8.09 21.98
C LEU A 116 13.48 6.65 22.29
N ASP A 117 13.34 6.18 23.53
CA ASP A 117 14.01 4.96 24.00
C ASP A 117 13.08 3.80 24.39
N HIS A 118 11.75 3.93 24.26
CA HIS A 118 10.88 2.79 24.55
C HIS A 118 10.75 1.88 23.33
N ILE A 119 11.68 0.93 23.24
CA ILE A 119 11.64 -0.18 22.29
C ILE A 119 10.85 -1.31 22.92
N CYS A 120 9.74 -1.66 22.30
CA CYS A 120 8.91 -2.80 22.65
C CYS A 120 9.28 -4.00 21.78
N PHE A 121 9.17 -5.19 22.35
CA PHE A 121 9.04 -6.43 21.59
C PHE A 121 7.59 -6.69 21.20
N MET A 122 7.41 -7.69 20.35
CA MET A 122 6.12 -8.04 19.77
C MET A 122 5.02 -8.35 20.81
N ASP A 123 5.38 -8.86 21.98
CA ASP A 123 4.49 -9.18 23.11
C ASP A 123 4.20 -7.97 24.03
N GLN A 124 4.90 -6.85 23.81
CA GLN A 124 4.81 -5.64 24.64
C GLN A 124 4.07 -4.49 23.95
N VAL A 125 3.60 -4.69 22.72
CA VAL A 125 2.86 -3.67 21.98
C VAL A 125 1.40 -3.59 22.46
N GLU A 126 0.83 -2.40 22.41
CA GLU A 126 -0.53 -2.12 22.88
C GLU A 126 -1.47 -1.82 21.71
N VAL A 127 -2.70 -2.35 21.78
CA VAL A 127 -3.74 -2.06 20.78
C VAL A 127 -4.10 -0.58 20.82
N GLY A 128 -4.18 0.04 19.65
CA GLY A 128 -4.47 1.45 19.47
C GLY A 128 -3.22 2.33 19.38
N CYS A 129 -2.06 1.84 19.81
CA CYS A 129 -0.80 2.56 19.74
C CYS A 129 -0.12 2.42 18.37
N SER A 130 0.62 3.46 18.00
CA SER A 130 1.41 3.52 16.77
C SER A 130 2.89 3.32 17.07
N TYR A 131 3.57 2.56 16.22
CA TYR A 131 4.98 2.20 16.38
C TYR A 131 5.71 2.34 15.06
N GLU A 132 6.96 2.80 15.12
CA GLU A 132 7.89 2.65 14.01
C GLU A 132 8.51 1.25 14.06
N LEU A 133 8.51 0.56 12.92
CA LEU A 133 9.10 -0.76 12.80
C LEU A 133 10.61 -0.70 12.68
N VAL A 134 11.26 -1.54 13.49
CA VAL A 134 12.68 -1.84 13.44
C VAL A 134 12.83 -3.33 13.17
N ILE A 135 13.64 -3.71 12.19
CA ILE A 135 13.77 -5.09 11.76
C ILE A 135 15.19 -5.61 11.89
N THR A 136 15.30 -6.90 12.20
CA THR A 136 16.54 -7.68 12.03
C THR A 136 16.23 -8.90 11.16
N ASN A 137 17.05 -9.14 10.14
CA ASN A 137 16.84 -10.23 9.18
C ASN A 137 18.13 -11.01 8.85
N MET A 138 17.96 -12.15 8.17
CA MET A 138 19.07 -13.03 7.77
C MET A 138 19.94 -12.47 6.63
N SER A 139 19.52 -11.36 6.01
CA SER A 139 20.26 -10.69 4.94
C SER A 139 21.24 -9.64 5.46
N GLY A 140 21.41 -9.53 6.78
CA GLY A 140 22.41 -8.66 7.41
C GLY A 140 21.88 -7.27 7.81
N LEU A 141 20.57 -7.05 7.78
CA LEU A 141 19.97 -5.88 8.42
C LEU A 141 19.83 -6.17 9.92
N TYR A 142 20.47 -5.34 10.75
CA TYR A 142 20.41 -5.46 12.21
C TYR A 142 19.87 -4.16 12.80
N ARG A 143 18.75 -4.29 13.52
CA ARG A 143 18.03 -3.15 14.13
C ARG A 143 17.81 -2.01 13.13
N TYR A 144 17.50 -2.38 11.88
CA TYR A 144 17.31 -1.45 10.79
C TYR A 144 15.97 -0.75 10.95
N ARG A 145 15.99 0.58 11.02
CA ARG A 145 14.79 1.41 11.11
C ARG A 145 14.15 1.54 9.73
N MET A 146 13.01 0.86 9.55
CA MET A 146 12.26 0.88 8.28
C MET A 146 11.68 2.27 7.96
N GLY A 147 11.45 3.08 9.00
CA GLY A 147 10.71 4.34 8.89
C GLY A 147 9.20 4.16 8.69
N ASP A 148 8.72 2.93 8.48
CA ASP A 148 7.29 2.60 8.46
C ASP A 148 6.70 2.73 9.85
N VAL A 149 5.62 3.51 9.95
CA VAL A 149 4.78 3.63 11.13
C VAL A 149 3.54 2.79 10.93
N ILE A 150 3.32 1.85 11.85
CA ILE A 150 2.16 0.97 11.89
C ILE A 150 1.34 1.27 13.13
N LYS A 151 0.06 0.93 13.10
CA LYS A 151 -0.83 0.93 14.26
C LYS A 151 -1.18 -0.51 14.60
N VAL A 152 -1.05 -0.89 15.87
CA VAL A 152 -1.55 -2.20 16.32
C VAL A 152 -3.07 -2.08 16.48
N VAL A 153 -3.81 -2.88 15.74
CA VAL A 153 -5.29 -2.87 15.76
C VAL A 153 -5.88 -4.10 16.44
N GLY A 154 -5.04 -5.08 16.75
CA GLY A 154 -5.43 -6.26 17.48
C GLY A 154 -4.32 -7.31 17.45
N PHE A 155 -4.71 -8.55 17.68
CA PHE A 155 -3.80 -9.70 17.62
C PHE A 155 -4.47 -10.85 16.88
N TYR A 156 -3.70 -11.55 16.06
CA TYR A 156 -4.04 -12.87 15.55
C TYR A 156 -3.28 -13.90 16.38
N ASN A 157 -4.01 -14.62 17.24
CA ASN A 157 -3.41 -15.38 18.34
C ASN A 157 -2.54 -14.47 19.23
N SER A 158 -1.22 -14.67 19.22
CA SER A 158 -0.24 -13.86 19.97
C SER A 158 0.56 -12.91 19.06
N THR A 159 0.24 -12.83 17.77
CA THR A 159 0.98 -12.00 16.80
C THR A 159 0.21 -10.71 16.52
N PRO A 160 0.85 -9.53 16.58
CA PRO A 160 0.20 -8.26 16.29
C PRO A 160 -0.43 -8.25 14.91
N LEU A 161 -1.70 -7.83 14.89
CA LEU A 161 -2.41 -7.43 13.70
C LEU A 161 -2.24 -5.91 13.56
N ILE A 162 -1.70 -5.48 12.43
CA ILE A 162 -1.26 -4.11 12.22
C ILE A 162 -1.92 -3.46 11.00
N GLU A 163 -2.07 -2.14 11.05
CA GLU A 163 -2.43 -1.30 9.90
C GLU A 163 -1.28 -0.36 9.58
N PHE A 164 -0.88 -0.29 8.31
CA PHE A 164 0.09 0.69 7.85
C PHE A 164 -0.49 2.11 7.95
N GLN A 165 0.25 3.04 8.55
CA GLN A 165 -0.16 4.45 8.67
C GLN A 165 0.57 5.33 7.67
N TYR A 166 1.90 5.41 7.76
CA TYR A 166 2.74 6.26 6.90
C TYR A 166 4.23 5.88 7.03
N ARG A 167 5.09 6.43 6.19
CA ARG A 167 6.55 6.35 6.30
C ARG A 167 7.12 7.70 6.75
N LYS A 168 7.97 7.73 7.80
CA LYS A 168 8.52 8.97 8.39
C LYS A 168 9.28 9.87 7.38
N GLY A 169 9.84 9.29 6.32
CA GLY A 169 10.50 10.03 5.23
C GLY A 169 9.57 10.58 4.15
N GLN A 170 8.26 10.33 4.23
CA GLN A 170 7.22 10.84 3.33
C GLN A 170 6.33 11.89 4.03
N LEU A 171 6.90 12.60 5.01
CA LEU A 171 6.26 13.69 5.74
C LEU A 171 6.74 15.03 5.16
N ILE A 172 5.82 15.99 5.04
CA ILE A 172 6.20 17.40 4.85
C ILE A 172 6.40 18.02 6.22
N ASN A 173 7.57 18.60 6.47
CA ASN A 173 7.89 19.25 7.73
C ASN A 173 8.23 20.73 7.51
N ILE A 174 7.24 21.60 7.66
CA ILE A 174 7.43 23.04 7.56
C ILE A 174 7.53 23.61 8.97
N ARG A 175 8.72 24.08 9.35
CA ARG A 175 8.97 24.75 10.66
C ARG A 175 8.52 23.95 11.90
N GLY A 176 8.63 22.62 11.86
CA GLY A 176 8.28 21.73 12.96
C GLY A 176 6.86 21.15 12.87
N GLU A 177 6.02 21.68 11.97
CA GLU A 177 4.71 21.09 11.68
C GLU A 177 4.89 19.90 10.74
N LYS A 178 4.67 18.69 11.26
CA LYS A 178 4.79 17.44 10.51
C LYS A 178 3.43 17.08 9.92
N THR A 179 3.27 17.25 8.62
CA THR A 179 2.09 16.81 7.87
C THR A 179 2.35 15.45 7.25
N SER A 180 1.53 14.46 7.61
CA SER A 180 1.61 13.13 7.01
C SER A 180 0.92 13.06 5.65
N GLU A 181 1.36 12.14 4.80
CA GLU A 181 0.66 11.86 3.55
C GLU A 181 -0.82 11.53 3.77
N LYS A 182 -1.14 10.79 4.83
CA LYS A 182 -2.53 10.47 5.20
C LYS A 182 -3.33 11.74 5.47
N THR A 183 -2.81 12.63 6.32
CA THR A 183 -3.43 13.93 6.62
C THR A 183 -3.61 14.77 5.36
N PHE A 184 -2.60 14.77 4.48
CA PHE A 184 -2.68 15.49 3.21
C PHE A 184 -3.75 14.89 2.29
N SER A 185 -3.81 13.57 2.18
CA SER A 185 -4.82 12.85 1.39
C SER A 185 -6.24 13.12 1.90
N GLU A 186 -6.45 13.11 3.22
CA GLU A 186 -7.71 13.47 3.87
C GLU A 186 -8.12 14.91 3.54
N VAL A 187 -7.18 15.87 3.55
CA VAL A 187 -7.44 17.26 3.16
C VAL A 187 -7.79 17.37 1.68
N ILE A 188 -7.04 16.71 0.79
CA ILE A 188 -7.33 16.69 -0.65
C ILE A 188 -8.73 16.16 -0.93
N GLN A 189 -9.15 15.11 -0.22
CA GLN A 189 -10.50 14.52 -0.34
C GLN A 189 -11.59 15.41 0.27
N ALA A 190 -11.30 16.17 1.33
CA ALA A 190 -12.26 17.05 1.99
C ALA A 190 -12.55 18.34 1.21
N VAL A 191 -11.63 18.78 0.35
CA VAL A 191 -11.78 20.00 -0.46
C VAL A 191 -12.61 19.71 -1.71
N SER A 192 -13.60 20.56 -1.98
CA SER A 192 -14.37 20.51 -3.23
C SER A 192 -13.57 21.15 -4.37
N TRP A 193 -12.91 20.33 -5.16
CA TRP A 193 -12.17 20.78 -6.34
C TRP A 193 -13.11 21.01 -7.54
N PRO A 194 -12.82 22.00 -8.41
CA PRO A 194 -13.62 22.26 -9.61
C PRO A 194 -13.54 21.13 -10.65
N SER A 195 -12.55 20.25 -10.55
CA SER A 195 -12.36 19.06 -11.38
C SER A 195 -11.89 17.88 -10.52
N PRO A 196 -12.12 16.62 -10.95
CA PRO A 196 -11.62 15.45 -10.22
C PRO A 196 -10.08 15.47 -10.10
N VAL A 197 -9.56 15.25 -8.90
CA VAL A 197 -8.12 15.17 -8.65
C VAL A 197 -7.59 13.83 -9.15
N LEU A 198 -6.79 13.85 -10.23
CA LEU A 198 -6.19 12.63 -10.79
C LEU A 198 -4.97 12.17 -9.98
N GLU A 199 -4.09 13.11 -9.66
CA GLU A 199 -2.85 12.89 -8.93
C GLU A 199 -2.50 14.20 -8.23
N TYR A 200 -1.75 14.13 -7.15
CA TYR A 200 -1.25 15.29 -6.44
C TYR A 200 0.22 15.08 -6.05
N THR A 201 0.92 16.19 -5.92
CA THR A 201 2.24 16.24 -5.30
C THR A 201 2.32 17.53 -4.49
N CYS A 202 3.16 17.54 -3.47
CA CYS A 202 3.42 18.72 -2.69
C CYS A 202 4.92 18.78 -2.40
N LEU A 203 5.48 19.98 -2.52
CA LEU A 203 6.89 20.25 -2.35
C LEU A 203 7.05 21.24 -1.21
N ASP A 204 7.96 20.96 -0.28
CA ASP A 204 8.45 21.99 0.62
C ASP A 204 9.49 22.85 -0.13
N PRO A 205 9.20 24.13 -0.42
CA PRO A 205 10.13 25.00 -1.13
C PRO A 205 11.39 25.32 -0.32
N THR A 206 11.46 24.95 0.97
CA THR A 206 12.63 25.18 1.83
C THR A 206 13.65 24.04 1.83
N TYR A 207 13.35 22.91 1.17
CA TYR A 207 14.20 21.71 1.15
C TYR A 207 15.53 21.86 0.37
N GLU A 208 15.78 22.98 -0.31
CA GLU A 208 17.04 23.26 -1.02
C GLU A 208 18.17 23.82 -0.14
N LYS A 209 18.00 23.92 1.19
CA LYS A 209 19.05 24.46 2.08
C LYS A 209 19.27 23.63 3.33
N SER A 210 19.85 22.44 3.19
CA SER A 210 20.54 21.73 4.28
C SER A 210 21.57 20.75 3.75
#